data_AF-A0A974TWK9-F1
#
_entry.id   AF-A0A974TWK9-F1
#
_cell.length_a   1.000
_cell.length_b   1.000
_cell.length_c   1.000
_cell.angle_alpha   90.00
_cell.angle_beta   90.00
_cell.angle_gamma   90.00
#
_symmetry.space_group_name_H-M   'P 1'
#
loop_
_entity.id
_entity.type
_entity.pdbx_description
1 polymer ?
#
loop_
_entity_poly.entity_id
_entity_poly.type
_entity_poly.pdbx_seq_one_letter_code
_entity_poly.pdbx_strand_id
1 'polypeptide(L)'
;MSTAADIEAYFDLVAAHQRRDPALTPLQAGILSGADLGIATDTRTFARALGIAHALVLRELAALVERDVGIRIIRRDERTMRVFYAFNSDG
;
A
#
# COMPACT_ATOMS: atom_id res chain seq x y z
N MET A 1 11.12 -7.94 12.08
CA MET A 1 10.03 -8.72 12.71
C MET A 1 9.06 -7.68 13.23
N SER A 2 7.84 -7.57 12.68
CA SER A 2 6.86 -6.58 13.16
C SER A 2 6.38 -6.96 14.55
N THR A 3 6.19 -5.96 15.42
CA THR A 3 5.62 -6.15 16.75
C THR A 3 4.09 -6.30 16.67
N ALA A 4 3.46 -6.74 17.76
CA ALA A 4 2.00 -6.78 17.84
C ALA A 4 1.39 -5.37 17.69
N ALA A 5 2.06 -4.34 18.23
CA ALA A 5 1.63 -2.95 18.11
C ALA A 5 1.67 -2.45 16.66
N ASP A 6 2.69 -2.86 15.88
CA ASP A 6 2.77 -2.47 14.45
C ASP A 6 1.61 -3.08 13.64
N ILE A 7 1.20 -4.30 13.99
CA ILE A 7 0.08 -5.00 13.33
C ILE A 7 -1.24 -4.31 13.67
N GLU A 8 -1.45 -3.96 14.94
CA GLU A 8 -2.65 -3.24 15.39
C GLU A 8 -2.74 -1.87 14.71
N ALA A 9 -1.66 -1.08 14.74
CA ALA A 9 -1.58 0.22 14.08
C ALA A 9 -1.88 0.12 12.57
N TYR A 10 -1.38 -0.93 11.91
CA TYR A 10 -1.69 -1.18 10.51
C TYR A 10 -3.18 -1.41 10.27
N PHE A 11 -3.83 -2.29 11.04
CA PHE A 11 -5.26 -2.57 10.83
C PHE A 11 -6.17 -1.41 11.22
N ASP A 12 -5.81 -0.65 12.26
CA ASP A 12 -6.52 0.57 12.63
C ASP A 12 -6.48 1.62 11.52
N LEU A 13 -5.30 1.76 10.89
CA LEU A 13 -5.12 2.69 9.78
C LEU A 13 -5.84 2.22 8.51
N VAL A 14 -5.84 0.91 8.22
CA VAL A 14 -6.64 0.33 7.13
C VAL A 14 -8.11 0.66 7.32
N ALA A 15 -8.65 0.43 8.52
CA ALA A 15 -10.03 0.75 8.84
C ALA A 15 -10.30 2.26 8.74
N ALA A 16 -9.36 3.11 9.14
CA ALA A 16 -9.49 4.56 9.02
C ALA A 16 -9.52 5.02 7.55
N HIS A 17 -8.67 4.48 6.67
CA HIS A 17 -8.72 4.80 5.24
C HIS A 17 -10.03 4.37 4.60
N GLN A 18 -10.52 3.16 4.88
CA GLN A 18 -11.81 2.71 4.33
C GLN A 18 -13.02 3.51 4.86
N ARG A 19 -12.96 4.01 6.10
CA ARG A 19 -13.98 4.93 6.62
C ARG A 19 -13.97 6.28 5.90
N ARG A 20 -12.79 6.80 5.54
CA ARG A 20 -12.66 8.08 4.83
C ARG A 20 -13.04 7.96 3.35
N ASP A 21 -12.61 6.89 2.70
CA ASP A 21 -12.95 6.58 1.31
C ASP A 21 -13.52 5.15 1.21
N PRO A 22 -14.86 5.00 1.28
CA PRO A 22 -15.52 3.71 1.14
C PRO A 22 -15.32 3.02 -0.22
N ALA A 23 -14.82 3.73 -1.24
CA ALA A 23 -14.50 3.14 -2.53
C ALA A 23 -13.16 2.39 -2.52
N LEU A 24 -12.34 2.55 -1.47
CA LEU A 24 -11.10 1.78 -1.32
C LEU A 24 -11.40 0.32 -1.06
N THR A 25 -10.80 -0.54 -1.88
CA THR A 25 -10.73 -1.97 -1.55
C THR A 25 -9.90 -2.16 -0.27
N PRO A 26 -10.10 -3.27 0.48
CA PRO A 26 -9.26 -3.57 1.64
C PRO A 26 -7.76 -3.62 1.30
N LEU A 27 -7.43 -4.07 0.08
CA LEU A 27 -6.05 -4.17 -0.37
C LEU A 27 -5.46 -2.79 -0.71
N GLN A 28 -6.24 -1.89 -1.31
CA GLN A 28 -5.83 -0.50 -1.53
C GLN A 28 -5.58 0.25 -0.22
N ALA A 29 -6.50 0.13 0.74
CA ALA A 29 -6.32 0.69 2.08
C ALA A 29 -5.09 0.09 2.78
N GLY A 30 -4.82 -1.21 2.57
CA GLY A 30 -3.61 -1.88 3.03
C GLY A 30 -2.32 -1.30 2.44
N ILE A 31 -2.28 -1.06 1.12
CA ILE A 31 -1.11 -0.45 0.46
C ILE A 31 -0.84 0.95 1.03
N LEU A 32 -1.88 1.78 1.18
CA LEU A 32 -1.78 3.11 1.77
C LEU A 32 -1.23 3.05 3.20
N SER A 33 -1.83 2.20 4.05
CA SER A 33 -1.44 2.08 5.46
C SER A 33 -0.02 1.56 5.63
N GLY A 34 0.37 0.58 4.80
CA GLY A 34 1.73 0.04 4.80
C GLY A 34 2.78 1.06 4.35
N ALA A 35 2.41 1.96 3.43
CA ALA A 35 3.27 3.06 2.99
C ALA A 35 3.38 4.15 4.05
N ASP A 36 2.26 4.55 4.67
CA ASP A 36 2.19 5.61 5.68
C ASP A 36 2.99 5.23 6.93
N LEU A 37 2.87 3.98 7.39
CA LEU A 37 3.63 3.45 8.52
C LEU A 37 5.07 3.05 8.18
N GLY A 38 5.49 3.15 6.90
CA GLY A 38 6.82 2.72 6.45
C GLY A 38 7.07 1.21 6.52
N ILE A 39 6.03 0.39 6.68
CA ILE A 39 6.10 -1.08 6.75
C ILE A 39 6.46 -1.67 5.38
N ALA A 40 5.93 -1.10 4.31
CA ALA A 40 6.25 -1.50 2.95
C ALA A 40 6.21 -0.31 1.99
N THR A 41 7.35 -0.04 1.34
CA THR A 41 7.52 1.07 0.39
C THR A 41 7.72 0.58 -1.04
N ASP A 42 7.49 -0.71 -1.30
CA ASP A 42 7.51 -1.30 -2.63
C ASP A 42 6.58 -2.50 -2.76
N THR A 43 6.13 -2.75 -3.99
CA THR A 43 5.16 -3.80 -4.34
C THR A 43 5.58 -5.22 -3.93
N ARG A 44 6.88 -5.52 -3.88
CA ARG A 44 7.37 -6.87 -3.56
C ARG A 44 7.46 -7.08 -2.06
N THR A 45 7.91 -6.07 -1.33
CA THR A 45 7.90 -6.09 0.13
C THR A 45 6.49 -6.25 0.66
N PHE A 46 5.53 -5.49 0.11
CA PHE A 46 4.12 -5.59 0.50
C PHE A 46 3.51 -6.96 0.17
N ALA A 47 3.70 -7.45 -1.06
CA ALA A 47 3.21 -8.77 -1.47
C ALA A 47 3.74 -9.89 -0.55
N ARG A 48 5.03 -9.82 -0.18
CA ARG A 48 5.65 -10.78 0.73
C ARG A 48 5.09 -10.69 2.13
N ALA A 49 4.83 -9.49 2.64
CA ALA A 49 4.29 -9.29 3.99
C ALA A 49 2.90 -9.90 4.15
N LEU A 50 2.04 -9.80 3.12
CA LEU A 50 0.69 -10.37 3.13
C LEU A 50 0.61 -11.79 2.57
N GLY A 51 1.69 -12.34 2.03
CA GLY A 51 1.69 -13.67 1.40
C GLY A 51 0.83 -13.76 0.15
N ILE A 52 0.68 -12.66 -0.61
CA ILE A 52 -0.17 -12.57 -1.79
C ILE A 52 0.63 -12.45 -3.10
N ALA A 53 -0.06 -12.67 -4.23
CA ALA A 53 0.55 -12.51 -5.54
C ALA A 53 0.96 -11.05 -5.81
N HIS A 54 2.19 -10.85 -6.29
CA HIS A 54 2.72 -9.52 -6.63
C HIS A 54 1.91 -8.83 -7.75
N ALA A 55 1.38 -9.58 -8.71
CA ALA A 55 0.52 -9.04 -9.77
C ALA A 55 -0.76 -8.40 -9.22
N LEU A 56 -1.32 -8.93 -8.11
CA LEU A 56 -2.49 -8.34 -7.47
C LEU A 56 -2.14 -6.98 -6.83
N VAL A 57 -0.97 -6.89 -6.19
CA VAL A 57 -0.48 -5.62 -5.64
C VAL A 57 -0.25 -4.58 -6.74
N LEU A 58 0.33 -4.99 -7.87
CA LEU A 58 0.53 -4.10 -9.02
C LEU A 58 -0.79 -3.56 -9.58
N ARG A 59 -1.82 -4.41 -9.68
CA ARG A 59 -3.15 -4.01 -10.13
C ARG A 59 -3.78 -2.97 -9.21
N GLU A 60 -3.80 -3.21 -7.90
CA GLU A 60 -4.41 -2.26 -6.96
C GLU A 60 -3.61 -0.95 -6.85
N LEU A 61 -2.27 -1.02 -6.91
CA LEU A 61 -1.42 0.16 -6.96
C LEU A 61 -1.68 1.00 -8.22
N ALA A 62 -1.85 0.36 -9.38
CA ALA A 62 -2.18 1.06 -10.62
C ALA A 62 -3.53 1.79 -10.51
N ALA A 63 -4.54 1.15 -9.92
CA ALA A 63 -5.85 1.76 -9.70
C ALA A 63 -5.80 2.94 -8.71
N LEU A 64 -4.94 2.89 -7.68
CA LEU A 64 -4.72 4.04 -6.78
C LEU A 64 -4.08 5.22 -7.50
N VAL A 65 -3.07 4.96 -8.34
CA VAL A 65 -2.39 6.01 -9.14
C VAL A 65 -3.35 6.61 -10.17
N GLU A 66 -4.17 5.80 -10.83
CA GLU A 66 -5.16 6.27 -11.79
C GLU A 66 -6.22 7.18 -11.15
N ARG A 67 -6.60 6.88 -9.91
CA ARG A 67 -7.53 7.69 -9.11
C ARG A 67 -6.85 8.88 -8.41
N ASP A 68 -5.53 8.99 -8.49
CA ASP A 68 -4.70 9.97 -7.75
C ASP A 68 -4.91 9.95 -6.22
N VAL A 69 -5.07 8.76 -5.63
CA VAL A 69 -5.40 8.60 -4.20
C VAL A 69 -4.17 8.19 -3.39
N GLY A 70 -3.67 9.13 -2.58
CA GLY A 70 -2.82 8.85 -1.40
C GLY A 70 -1.48 8.16 -1.65
N ILE A 71 -1.08 7.94 -2.91
CA ILE A 71 0.17 7.29 -3.29
C ILE A 71 0.91 8.13 -4.32
N ARG A 72 2.23 8.26 -4.11
CA ARG A 72 3.16 8.77 -5.12
C ARG A 72 4.12 7.67 -5.56
N ILE A 73 4.24 7.45 -6.87
CA ILE A 73 5.28 6.56 -7.42
C ILE A 73 6.63 7.27 -7.35
N ILE A 74 7.61 6.62 -6.71
CA ILE A 74 8.97 7.13 -6.56
C ILE A 74 9.88 6.61 -7.66
N ARG A 75 9.83 5.31 -7.93
CA ARG A 75 10.68 4.65 -8.95
C ARG A 75 10.05 3.35 -9.42
N ARG A 76 10.28 3.01 -10.69
CA ARG A 76 9.99 1.68 -11.25
C ARG A 76 11.30 0.97 -11.56
N ASP A 77 11.34 -0.33 -11.28
CA ASP A 77 12.48 -1.20 -11.57
C ASP A 77 12.07 -2.20 -12.64
N GLU A 78 12.51 -1.96 -13.88
CA GLU A 78 12.09 -2.74 -15.06
C GLU A 78 12.60 -4.19 -15.02
N ARG A 79 13.75 -4.43 -14.39
CA ARG A 79 14.34 -5.77 -14.29
C ARG A 79 13.55 -6.67 -13.35
N THR A 80 13.05 -6.10 -12.25
CA THR A 80 12.38 -6.87 -11.18
C THR A 80 10.87 -6.63 -11.13
N MET A 81 10.35 -5.77 -12.01
CA MET A 81 8.96 -5.30 -12.03
C MET A 81 8.50 -4.73 -10.68
N ARG A 82 9.44 -4.21 -9.87
CA ARG A 82 9.13 -3.58 -8.59
C ARG A 82 8.75 -2.13 -8.82
N VAL A 83 7.67 -1.70 -8.17
CA VAL A 83 7.33 -0.29 -8.06
C VAL A 83 7.55 0.15 -6.62
N PHE A 84 8.36 1.20 -6.47
CA PHE A 84 8.63 1.88 -5.21
C PHE A 84 7.69 3.08 -5.10
N TYR A 85 7.07 3.24 -3.95
CA TYR A 85 6.04 4.23 -3.70
C TYR A 85 6.15 4.80 -2.29
N ALA A 86 5.55 5.98 -2.09
CA ALA A 86 5.39 6.62 -0.80
C ALA A 86 3.93 7.01 -0.61
N PHE A 87 3.49 7.04 0.64
CA PHE A 87 2.21 7.66 0.99
C PHE A 87 2.29 9.16 0.69
N ASN A 88 1.20 9.70 0.14
CA ASN A 88 1.04 11.12 -0.10
C ASN A 88 -0.14 11.62 0.76
N SER A 89 0.15 12.45 1.75
CA SER A 89 -0.88 13.05 2.62
C SER A 89 -1.73 14.10 1.91
N ASP A 90 -1.31 14.55 0.72
CA ASP A 90 -1.89 15.69 0.01
C ASP A 90 -2.98 15.27 -1.00
N GLY A 91 -3.56 14.09 -0.84
CA GLY A 91 -4.68 13.56 -1.65
C GLY A 91 -6.04 13.76 -0.99
#